data_AF-A0A8T3NLP8-F1
#
_entry.id   AF-A0A8T3NLP8-F1
#
_cell.length_a   1.000
_cell.length_b   1.000
_cell.length_c   1.000
_cell.angle_alpha   90.00
_cell.angle_beta   90.00
_cell.angle_gamma   90.00
#
_symmetry.space_group_name_H-M   'P 1'
#
loop_
_entity.id
_entity.type
_entity.pdbx_description
1 polymer ?
#
loop_
_entity_poly.entity_id
_entity_poly.type
_entity_poly.pdbx_seq_one_letter_code
_entity_poly.pdbx_strand_id
1 'polypeptide(L)'
;MPEMLRQNQFFRTNALAAFGQVLDGISRDPAMILWLDLNSNRKNSPNENWARELMELFALGIGTPAAPNYSEADIKQATRAFTGYTIGADGNFFFNTAQHDSSTKTVLGKTCESGDQVNAILLQHVRNGRNVCAYYLAAKLFSFFAYPVTPDSSVVGDLAKTFLNAGHSIRALVEAILKSREFSSTTAYRALIKSPVEEATAALRMLGAERVPSSGVMSALDAQGQRLFRPPDVGGWQSGRGWVNVSTVLSRDNMNARIVNSLGKPELTEAGGQPVATLLQGLTTGTAKVDKVIGLLVDGDLPSTTRSALVTYANTATTDEKTRGLFNLVLAQPAYQLN
;
A
#
# COMPACT_ATOMS: atom_id res chain seq x y z
N MET A 1 12.14 14.97 -8.80
CA MET A 1 10.77 14.46 -8.66
C MET A 1 9.95 15.30 -7.67
N PRO A 2 9.89 16.64 -7.82
CA PRO A 2 8.96 17.45 -7.04
C PRO A 2 7.49 17.02 -7.21
N GLU A 3 7.15 16.43 -8.35
CA GLU A 3 5.82 15.92 -8.71
C GLU A 3 5.40 14.77 -7.78
N MET A 4 6.26 13.77 -7.56
CA MET A 4 5.96 12.64 -6.65
C MET A 4 5.80 13.10 -5.19
N LEU A 5 6.57 14.09 -4.76
CA LEU A 5 6.43 14.66 -3.42
C LEU A 5 5.09 15.39 -3.29
N ARG A 6 4.72 16.19 -4.29
CA ARG A 6 3.42 16.89 -4.35
C ARG A 6 2.26 15.89 -4.33
N GLN A 7 2.33 14.83 -5.13
CA GLN A 7 1.33 13.77 -5.15
C GLN A 7 1.22 13.07 -3.78
N ASN A 8 2.35 12.78 -3.13
CA ASN A 8 2.34 12.21 -1.78
C ASN A 8 1.67 13.15 -0.77
N GLN A 9 1.97 14.45 -0.81
CA GLN A 9 1.32 15.45 0.04
C GLN A 9 -0.19 15.56 -0.23
N PHE A 10 -0.59 15.48 -1.50
CA PHE A 10 -1.99 15.42 -1.89
C PHE A 10 -2.69 14.22 -1.26
N PHE A 11 -2.11 13.01 -1.37
CA PHE A 11 -2.68 11.81 -0.75
C PHE A 11 -2.74 11.94 0.77
N ARG A 12 -1.70 12.45 1.44
CA ARG A 12 -1.71 12.65 2.91
C ARG A 12 -2.82 13.60 3.35
N THR A 13 -3.08 14.64 2.57
CA THR A 13 -4.12 15.64 2.85
C THR A 13 -5.52 15.07 2.61
N ASN A 14 -5.69 14.24 1.58
CA ASN A 14 -6.99 13.74 1.11
C ASN A 14 -7.25 12.26 1.45
N ALA A 15 -6.40 11.63 2.28
CA ALA A 15 -6.44 10.20 2.58
C ALA A 15 -7.80 9.70 3.08
N LEU A 16 -8.59 10.57 3.71
CA LEU A 16 -9.90 10.25 4.29
C LEU A 16 -11.04 11.05 3.63
N ALA A 17 -10.80 11.64 2.46
CA ALA A 17 -11.79 12.40 1.70
C ALA A 17 -12.80 11.48 0.99
N ALA A 18 -13.75 12.07 0.26
CA ALA A 18 -14.55 11.31 -0.70
C ALA A 18 -13.66 10.86 -1.87
N PHE A 19 -13.84 9.63 -2.34
CA PHE A 19 -13.01 9.07 -3.42
C PHE A 19 -13.14 9.88 -4.71
N GLY A 20 -14.31 10.45 -5.02
CA GLY A 20 -14.47 11.33 -6.17
C GLY A 20 -13.53 12.53 -6.14
N GLN A 21 -13.32 13.15 -4.97
CA GLN A 21 -12.35 14.24 -4.80
C GLN A 21 -10.92 13.77 -5.04
N VAL A 22 -10.57 12.57 -4.58
CA VAL A 22 -9.25 11.98 -4.83
C VAL A 22 -9.06 11.69 -6.32
N LEU A 23 -10.06 11.10 -6.97
CA LEU A 23 -10.05 10.76 -8.39
C LEU A 23 -9.90 12.02 -9.27
N ASP A 24 -10.65 13.07 -8.97
CA ASP A 24 -10.57 14.36 -9.67
C ASP A 24 -9.23 15.06 -9.46
N GLY A 25 -8.64 14.95 -8.27
CA GLY A 25 -7.31 15.50 -8.00
C GLY A 25 -6.22 14.76 -8.75
N ILE A 26 -6.25 13.42 -8.74
CA ILE A 26 -5.29 12.56 -9.45
C ILE A 26 -5.42 12.69 -10.97
N SER A 27 -6.61 12.97 -11.49
CA SER A 27 -6.83 13.29 -12.91
C SER A 27 -6.13 14.56 -13.38
N ARG A 28 -5.72 15.43 -12.45
CA ARG A 28 -5.01 16.69 -12.71
C ARG A 28 -3.61 16.71 -12.08
N ASP A 29 -3.14 15.56 -11.59
CA ASP A 29 -1.85 15.47 -10.90
C ASP A 29 -0.69 15.46 -11.91
N PRO A 30 0.30 16.35 -11.80
CA PRO A 30 1.42 16.41 -12.74
C PRO A 30 2.24 15.12 -12.82
N ALA A 31 2.39 14.36 -11.73
CA ALA A 31 3.11 13.09 -11.81
C ALA A 31 2.34 12.09 -12.68
N MET A 32 1.02 11.98 -12.47
CA MET A 32 0.17 11.11 -13.31
C MET A 32 0.10 11.56 -14.76
N ILE A 33 0.00 12.88 -15.01
CA ILE A 33 -0.07 13.41 -16.38
C ILE A 33 1.18 13.04 -17.17
N LEU A 34 2.37 13.08 -16.54
CA LEU A 34 3.61 12.65 -17.18
C LEU A 34 3.71 11.13 -17.30
N TRP A 35 3.33 10.40 -16.25
CA TRP A 35 3.54 8.95 -16.21
C TRP A 35 2.63 8.18 -17.17
N LEU A 36 1.42 8.68 -17.40
CA LEU A 36 0.44 8.09 -18.32
C LEU A 36 0.30 8.86 -19.63
N ASP A 37 1.31 9.67 -19.95
CA ASP A 37 1.40 10.44 -21.19
C ASP A 37 0.14 11.28 -21.50
N LEU A 38 -0.60 11.71 -20.46
CA LEU A 38 -1.84 12.44 -20.65
C LEU A 38 -1.59 13.81 -21.32
N ASN A 39 -0.41 14.39 -21.09
CA ASN A 39 0.06 15.61 -21.79
C ASN A 39 0.20 15.43 -23.32
N SER A 40 0.29 14.19 -23.80
CA SER A 40 0.32 13.85 -25.23
C SER A 40 -1.08 13.58 -25.82
N ASN A 41 -2.11 13.41 -24.98
CA ASN A 41 -3.48 13.13 -25.39
C ASN A 41 -4.14 14.39 -25.96
N ARG A 42 -4.22 14.46 -27.29
CA ARG A 42 -4.75 15.62 -28.03
C ARG A 42 -5.89 15.18 -28.95
N LYS A 43 -6.80 16.10 -29.27
CA LYS A 43 -7.98 15.81 -30.12
C LYS A 43 -7.66 15.08 -31.44
N ASN A 44 -6.52 15.39 -32.06
CA ASN A 44 -6.09 14.79 -33.33
C ASN A 44 -5.10 13.61 -33.15
N SER A 45 -4.72 13.30 -31.93
CA SER A 45 -3.75 12.26 -31.57
C SER A 45 -4.09 11.70 -30.18
N PRO A 46 -5.19 10.93 -30.07
CA PRO A 46 -5.63 10.40 -28.79
C PRO A 46 -4.63 9.39 -28.22
N ASN A 47 -4.40 9.45 -26.91
CA ASN A 47 -3.57 8.49 -26.17
C ASN A 47 -4.40 7.85 -25.05
N GLU A 48 -4.60 6.55 -25.13
CA GLU A 48 -5.53 5.81 -24.28
C GLU A 48 -4.97 5.42 -22.91
N ASN A 49 -3.66 5.60 -22.66
CA ASN A 49 -3.00 5.14 -21.43
C ASN A 49 -3.73 5.60 -20.17
N TRP A 50 -3.99 6.91 -20.03
CA TRP A 50 -4.74 7.45 -18.89
C TRP A 50 -6.13 6.83 -18.72
N ALA A 51 -6.93 6.76 -19.79
CA ALA A 51 -8.30 6.27 -19.71
C ALA A 51 -8.36 4.78 -19.37
N ARG A 52 -7.40 4.00 -19.87
CA ARG A 52 -7.27 2.57 -19.57
C ARG A 52 -6.97 2.36 -18.09
N GLU A 53 -5.94 3.02 -17.55
CA GLU A 53 -5.59 2.89 -16.13
C GLU A 53 -6.65 3.44 -15.19
N LEU A 54 -7.32 4.53 -15.59
CA LEU A 54 -8.43 5.11 -14.84
C LEU A 54 -9.55 4.09 -14.62
N MET A 55 -9.98 3.40 -15.68
CA MET A 55 -11.03 2.39 -15.58
C MET A 55 -10.51 1.10 -14.95
N GLU A 56 -9.32 0.65 -15.33
CA GLU A 56 -8.76 -0.65 -14.94
C GLU A 56 -8.23 -0.67 -13.50
N LEU A 57 -7.34 0.26 -13.16
CA LEU A 57 -6.60 0.23 -11.90
C LEU A 57 -7.21 1.13 -10.83
N PHE A 58 -7.85 2.23 -11.23
CA PHE A 58 -8.26 3.25 -10.26
C PHE A 58 -9.73 3.16 -9.88
N ALA A 59 -10.63 2.94 -10.84
CA ALA A 59 -12.06 3.08 -10.60
C ALA A 59 -12.87 1.79 -10.65
N LEU A 60 -12.72 0.93 -11.67
CA LEU A 60 -13.69 -0.14 -11.95
C LEU A 60 -13.11 -1.56 -11.88
N GLY A 61 -11.83 -1.77 -12.19
CA GLY A 61 -11.31 -3.11 -12.44
C GLY A 61 -11.78 -3.68 -13.78
N ILE A 62 -11.06 -4.63 -14.34
CA ILE A 62 -11.36 -5.24 -15.66
C ILE A 62 -12.73 -5.95 -15.66
N GLY A 63 -13.12 -6.55 -14.53
CA GLY A 63 -14.25 -7.47 -14.43
C GLY A 63 -13.82 -8.91 -14.75
N THR A 64 -14.72 -9.74 -15.28
CA THR A 64 -14.38 -11.10 -15.73
C THR A 64 -14.41 -11.19 -17.25
N PRO A 65 -13.75 -12.18 -17.88
CA PRO A 65 -13.81 -12.35 -19.34
C PRO A 65 -15.24 -12.48 -19.89
N ALA A 66 -16.14 -13.11 -19.13
CA ALA A 66 -17.56 -13.23 -19.49
C ALA A 66 -18.37 -11.95 -19.23
N ALA A 67 -17.84 -11.05 -18.40
CA ALA A 67 -18.58 -9.91 -17.89
C ALA A 67 -17.62 -8.73 -17.59
N PRO A 68 -17.01 -8.11 -18.61
CA PRO A 68 -16.12 -6.96 -18.40
C PRO A 68 -16.89 -5.76 -17.84
N ASN A 69 -16.20 -4.91 -17.09
CA ASN A 69 -16.80 -3.73 -16.45
C ASN A 69 -16.93 -2.52 -17.39
N TYR A 70 -16.17 -2.51 -18.48
CA TYR A 70 -16.17 -1.48 -19.52
C TYR A 70 -15.75 -2.11 -20.85
N SER A 71 -16.05 -1.43 -21.95
CA SER A 71 -15.64 -1.83 -23.29
C SER A 71 -14.45 -1.01 -23.80
N GLU A 72 -13.79 -1.50 -24.85
CA GLU A 72 -12.78 -0.72 -25.58
C GLU A 72 -13.36 0.58 -26.17
N ALA A 73 -14.65 0.61 -26.50
CA ALA A 73 -15.32 1.82 -26.94
C ALA A 73 -15.42 2.85 -25.81
N ASP A 74 -15.67 2.42 -24.57
CA ASP A 74 -15.69 3.30 -23.40
C ASP A 74 -14.32 3.93 -23.16
N ILE A 75 -13.24 3.15 -23.28
CA ILE A 75 -11.87 3.66 -23.20
C ILE A 75 -11.65 4.76 -24.24
N LYS A 76 -11.97 4.51 -25.52
CA LYS A 76 -11.81 5.49 -26.59
C LYS A 76 -12.58 6.78 -26.35
N GLN A 77 -13.83 6.67 -25.87
CA GLN A 77 -14.65 7.84 -25.59
C GLN A 77 -14.16 8.61 -24.36
N ALA A 78 -13.70 7.92 -23.31
CA ALA A 78 -13.07 8.56 -22.16
C ALA A 78 -11.76 9.26 -22.56
N THR A 79 -10.92 8.63 -23.38
CA THR A 79 -9.68 9.21 -23.92
C THR A 79 -9.96 10.55 -24.59
N ARG A 80 -10.99 10.64 -25.44
CA ARG A 80 -11.41 11.89 -26.09
C ARG A 80 -11.83 12.95 -25.07
N ALA A 81 -12.55 12.57 -24.02
CA ALA A 81 -13.00 13.48 -22.96
C ALA A 81 -11.83 14.06 -22.13
N PHE A 82 -10.72 13.33 -22.02
CA PHE A 82 -9.49 13.78 -21.35
C PHE A 82 -8.50 14.53 -22.25
N THR A 83 -8.79 14.72 -23.54
CA THR A 83 -7.88 15.46 -24.44
C THR A 83 -7.66 16.90 -23.96
N GLY A 84 -6.44 17.40 -24.13
CA GLY A 84 -6.08 18.77 -23.72
C GLY A 84 -5.67 18.92 -22.25
N TYR A 85 -5.77 17.86 -21.43
CA TYR A 85 -5.18 17.83 -20.09
C TYR A 85 -3.66 17.80 -20.22
N THR A 86 -2.96 18.78 -19.66
CA THR A 86 -1.51 18.88 -19.79
C THR A 86 -0.90 19.64 -18.60
N ILE A 87 0.40 19.92 -18.68
CA ILE A 87 1.15 20.68 -17.68
C ILE A 87 1.63 21.99 -18.31
N GLY A 88 1.40 23.10 -17.61
CA GLY A 88 1.87 24.42 -17.99
C GLY A 88 3.38 24.60 -17.79
N ALA A 89 3.92 25.73 -18.24
CA ALA A 89 5.34 26.06 -18.07
C ALA A 89 5.76 26.18 -16.60
N ASP A 90 4.80 26.39 -15.70
CA ASP A 90 4.98 26.47 -14.25
C ASP A 90 4.97 25.10 -13.55
N GLY A 91 4.82 24.01 -14.31
CA GLY A 91 4.79 22.65 -13.75
C GLY A 91 3.47 22.29 -13.06
N ASN A 92 2.40 23.06 -13.28
CA ASN A 92 1.06 22.80 -12.77
C ASN A 92 0.11 22.33 -13.86
N PHE A 93 -1.02 21.73 -13.46
CA PHE A 93 -2.07 21.35 -14.39
C PHE A 93 -2.54 22.54 -15.23
N PHE A 94 -2.69 22.29 -16.53
CA PHE A 94 -3.24 23.23 -17.48
C PHE A 94 -4.20 22.50 -18.43
N PHE A 95 -5.40 23.07 -18.60
CA PHE A 95 -6.36 22.57 -19.59
C PHE A 95 -6.27 23.37 -20.88
N ASN A 96 -5.69 22.75 -21.91
CA ASN A 96 -5.56 23.35 -23.23
C ASN A 96 -6.81 23.10 -24.07
N THR A 97 -7.75 24.04 -24.03
CA THR A 97 -9.01 23.98 -24.79
C THR A 97 -8.82 23.86 -26.30
N ALA A 98 -7.73 24.39 -26.87
CA ALA A 98 -7.46 24.27 -28.30
C ALA A 98 -7.12 22.84 -28.74
N GLN A 99 -6.57 22.03 -27.82
CA GLN A 99 -6.24 20.62 -28.02
C GLN A 99 -7.33 19.67 -27.51
N HIS A 100 -8.37 20.20 -26.88
CA HIS A 100 -9.51 19.42 -26.44
C HIS A 100 -10.46 19.12 -27.61
N ASP A 101 -10.93 17.89 -27.67
CA ASP A 101 -12.06 17.49 -28.50
C ASP A 101 -13.32 17.92 -27.76
N SER A 102 -14.04 18.94 -28.25
CA SER A 102 -15.23 19.46 -27.58
C SER A 102 -16.53 18.76 -28.00
N SER A 103 -16.49 17.71 -28.83
CA SER A 103 -17.72 17.03 -29.21
C SER A 103 -18.33 16.29 -28.02
N THR A 104 -19.60 15.91 -28.11
CA THR A 104 -20.20 14.96 -27.17
C THR A 104 -19.60 13.56 -27.33
N LYS A 105 -19.38 12.87 -26.22
CA LYS A 105 -18.91 11.48 -26.10
C LYS A 105 -19.96 10.67 -25.33
N THR A 106 -19.92 9.35 -25.47
CA THR A 106 -20.71 8.43 -24.65
C THR A 106 -19.78 7.46 -23.95
N VAL A 107 -19.78 7.48 -22.61
CA VAL A 107 -19.00 6.58 -21.76
C VAL A 107 -19.97 5.85 -20.84
N LEU A 108 -19.93 4.51 -20.85
CA LEU A 108 -20.77 3.64 -20.02
C LEU A 108 -22.27 3.96 -20.14
N GLY A 109 -22.70 4.31 -21.36
CA GLY A 109 -24.09 4.67 -21.68
C GLY A 109 -24.52 6.07 -21.23
N LYS A 110 -23.59 6.91 -20.74
CA LYS A 110 -23.84 8.29 -20.32
C LYS A 110 -23.09 9.27 -21.22
N THR A 111 -23.71 10.40 -21.53
CA THR A 111 -23.10 11.44 -22.35
C THR A 111 -22.18 12.32 -21.51
N CYS A 112 -21.03 12.68 -22.06
CA CYS A 112 -20.09 13.62 -21.44
C CYS A 112 -19.32 14.42 -22.50
N GLU A 113 -18.72 15.52 -22.05
CA GLU A 113 -17.84 16.36 -22.87
C GLU A 113 -16.44 16.45 -22.28
N SER A 114 -16.29 16.30 -20.95
CA SER A 114 -15.03 16.47 -20.22
C SER A 114 -14.62 15.25 -19.40
N GLY A 115 -13.33 15.17 -19.07
CA GLY A 115 -12.78 14.15 -18.16
C GLY A 115 -13.40 14.16 -16.76
N ASP A 116 -13.70 15.34 -16.22
CA ASP A 116 -14.40 15.46 -14.92
C ASP A 116 -15.77 14.78 -14.93
N GLN A 117 -16.50 14.88 -16.04
CA GLN A 117 -17.78 14.17 -16.21
C GLN A 117 -17.57 12.66 -16.35
N VAL A 118 -16.46 12.22 -16.96
CA VAL A 118 -16.10 10.79 -16.98
C VAL A 118 -15.90 10.28 -15.56
N ASN A 119 -15.14 10.98 -14.71
CA ASN A 119 -14.97 10.59 -13.32
C ASN A 119 -16.31 10.44 -12.59
N ALA A 120 -17.22 11.40 -12.75
CA ALA A 120 -18.56 11.33 -12.18
C ALA A 120 -19.36 10.11 -12.70
N ILE A 121 -19.24 9.79 -14.00
CA ILE A 121 -19.87 8.61 -14.61
C ILE A 121 -19.32 7.32 -13.99
N LEU A 122 -18.00 7.21 -13.79
CA LEU A 122 -17.37 6.02 -13.21
C LEU A 122 -17.87 5.75 -11.78
N LEU A 123 -17.99 6.80 -10.96
CA LEU A 123 -18.51 6.70 -9.59
C LEU A 123 -19.98 6.25 -9.53
N GLN A 124 -20.75 6.51 -10.59
CA GLN A 124 -22.17 6.18 -10.67
C GLN A 124 -22.43 4.93 -11.51
N HIS A 125 -21.40 4.28 -12.04
CA HIS A 125 -21.58 3.17 -12.95
C HIS A 125 -22.18 1.95 -12.24
N VAL A 126 -23.37 1.56 -12.66
CA VAL A 126 -24.10 0.40 -12.16
C VAL A 126 -24.19 -0.66 -13.23
N ARG A 127 -23.86 -1.89 -12.83
CA ARG A 127 -24.00 -3.09 -13.66
C ARG A 127 -24.57 -4.22 -12.84
N ASN A 128 -25.59 -4.91 -13.36
CA ASN A 128 -26.29 -6.00 -12.66
C ASN A 128 -26.75 -5.62 -11.24
N GLY A 129 -27.25 -4.39 -11.07
CA GLY A 129 -27.73 -3.87 -9.79
C GLY A 129 -26.63 -3.52 -8.78
N ARG A 130 -25.36 -3.53 -9.17
CA ARG A 130 -24.21 -3.20 -8.30
C ARG A 130 -23.47 -1.98 -8.80
N ASN A 131 -23.10 -1.07 -7.90
CA ASN A 131 -22.16 0.01 -8.22
C ASN A 131 -20.76 -0.58 -8.36
N VAL A 132 -20.22 -0.57 -9.58
CA VAL A 132 -18.97 -1.26 -9.91
C VAL A 132 -17.78 -0.67 -9.17
N CYS A 133 -17.71 0.67 -9.10
CA CYS A 133 -16.63 1.37 -8.42
C CYS A 133 -16.60 1.08 -6.91
N ALA A 134 -17.76 1.10 -6.27
CA ALA A 134 -17.87 0.82 -4.84
C ALA A 134 -17.44 -0.60 -4.49
N TYR A 135 -17.83 -1.59 -5.29
CA TYR A 135 -17.40 -2.98 -5.11
C TYR A 135 -15.90 -3.16 -5.33
N TYR A 136 -15.36 -2.56 -6.40
CA TYR A 136 -13.94 -2.63 -6.71
C TYR A 136 -13.09 -2.05 -5.57
N LEU A 137 -13.42 -0.85 -5.10
CA LEU A 137 -12.67 -0.19 -4.03
C LEU A 137 -12.86 -0.85 -2.67
N ALA A 138 -14.06 -1.33 -2.35
CA ALA A 138 -14.29 -2.09 -1.12
C ALA A 138 -13.44 -3.37 -1.08
N ALA A 139 -13.42 -4.16 -2.16
CA ALA A 139 -12.58 -5.35 -2.25
C ALA A 139 -11.08 -5.03 -2.16
N LYS A 140 -10.63 -3.99 -2.87
CA LYS A 140 -9.23 -3.56 -2.91
C LYS A 140 -8.75 -3.08 -1.55
N LEU A 141 -9.50 -2.20 -0.88
CA LEU A 141 -9.14 -1.68 0.45
C LEU A 141 -9.27 -2.74 1.53
N PHE A 142 -10.30 -3.60 1.48
CA PHE A 142 -10.40 -4.72 2.43
C PHE A 142 -9.21 -5.66 2.29
N SER A 143 -8.84 -6.03 1.06
CA SER A 143 -7.67 -6.90 0.82
C SER A 143 -6.35 -6.26 1.25
N PHE A 144 -6.27 -4.92 1.21
CA PHE A 144 -5.10 -4.19 1.66
C PHE A 144 -4.95 -4.19 3.19
N PHE A 145 -6.05 -4.13 3.94
CA PHE A 145 -6.01 -4.02 5.40
C PHE A 145 -6.19 -5.36 6.15
N ALA A 146 -6.96 -6.30 5.59
CA ALA A 146 -7.38 -7.52 6.29
C ALA A 146 -6.76 -8.78 5.69
N TYR A 147 -7.29 -9.26 4.57
CA TYR A 147 -6.82 -10.45 3.86
C TYR A 147 -7.36 -10.46 2.42
N PRO A 148 -6.72 -11.16 1.48
CA PRO A 148 -7.20 -11.26 0.10
C PRO A 148 -8.63 -11.79 0.04
N VAL A 149 -9.56 -10.97 -0.47
CA VAL A 149 -10.98 -11.30 -0.56
C VAL A 149 -11.44 -11.44 -2.00
N THR A 150 -12.43 -12.30 -2.23
CA THR A 150 -13.13 -12.35 -3.53
C THR A 150 -14.09 -11.16 -3.65
N PRO A 151 -14.10 -10.45 -4.80
CA PRO A 151 -14.96 -9.27 -4.99
C PRO A 151 -16.46 -9.52 -4.84
N ASP A 152 -16.93 -10.75 -5.06
CA ASP A 152 -18.35 -11.12 -4.98
C ASP A 152 -18.80 -11.59 -3.59
N SER A 153 -17.92 -11.53 -2.58
CA SER A 153 -18.27 -11.92 -1.21
C SER A 153 -19.31 -11.01 -0.57
N SER A 154 -20.05 -11.54 0.41
CA SER A 154 -21.00 -10.74 1.21
C SER A 154 -20.32 -9.58 1.94
N VAL A 155 -19.11 -9.80 2.43
CA VAL A 155 -18.27 -8.80 3.11
C VAL A 155 -18.04 -7.59 2.20
N VAL A 156 -17.61 -7.82 0.95
CA VAL A 156 -17.42 -6.75 -0.02
C VAL A 156 -18.74 -6.06 -0.33
N GLY A 157 -19.83 -6.81 -0.47
CA GLY A 157 -21.16 -6.25 -0.72
C GLY A 157 -21.62 -5.27 0.36
N ASP A 158 -21.42 -5.60 1.64
CA ASP A 158 -21.85 -4.75 2.75
C ASP A 158 -20.94 -3.52 2.93
N LEU A 159 -19.64 -3.68 2.71
CA LEU A 159 -18.69 -2.57 2.68
C LEU A 159 -18.97 -1.62 1.50
N ALA A 160 -19.27 -2.15 0.31
CA ALA A 160 -19.61 -1.36 -0.87
C ALA A 160 -20.90 -0.53 -0.66
N LYS A 161 -21.93 -1.12 -0.03
CA LYS A 161 -23.15 -0.37 0.36
C LYS A 161 -22.81 0.77 1.33
N THR A 162 -21.99 0.49 2.34
CA THR A 162 -21.57 1.50 3.34
C THR A 162 -20.83 2.64 2.66
N PHE A 163 -19.89 2.31 1.79
CA PHE A 163 -19.11 3.27 1.03
C PHE A 163 -20.00 4.13 0.11
N LEU A 164 -20.92 3.51 -0.63
CA LEU A 164 -21.85 4.21 -1.52
C LEU A 164 -22.79 5.14 -0.75
N ASN A 165 -23.40 4.67 0.34
CA ASN A 165 -24.33 5.45 1.18
C ASN A 165 -23.64 6.64 1.85
N ALA A 166 -22.33 6.53 2.11
CA ALA A 166 -21.50 7.61 2.63
C ALA A 166 -20.95 8.55 1.53
N GLY A 167 -21.50 8.51 0.31
CA GLY A 167 -21.05 9.37 -0.80
C GLY A 167 -19.63 9.03 -1.28
N HIS A 168 -19.26 7.75 -1.26
CA HIS A 168 -17.90 7.26 -1.53
C HIS A 168 -16.85 7.83 -0.57
N SER A 169 -17.18 7.99 0.71
CA SER A 169 -16.22 8.42 1.74
C SER A 169 -15.18 7.33 2.05
N ILE A 170 -13.89 7.61 1.77
CA ILE A 170 -12.79 6.69 2.11
C ILE A 170 -12.72 6.48 3.62
N ARG A 171 -12.98 7.55 4.41
CA ARG A 171 -13.09 7.46 5.87
C ARG A 171 -14.10 6.41 6.31
N ALA A 172 -15.33 6.51 5.79
CA ALA A 172 -16.41 5.61 6.19
C ALA A 172 -16.11 4.15 5.82
N LEU A 173 -15.51 3.92 4.65
CA LEU A 173 -15.12 2.58 4.22
C LEU A 173 -14.01 1.99 5.10
N VAL A 174 -12.93 2.75 5.35
CA VAL A 174 -11.84 2.28 6.23
C VAL A 174 -12.34 2.04 7.65
N GLU A 175 -13.18 2.93 8.18
CA GLU A 175 -13.79 2.74 9.50
C GLU A 175 -14.65 1.47 9.56
N ALA A 176 -15.45 1.21 8.53
CA ALA A 176 -16.27 0.00 8.44
C ALA A 176 -15.40 -1.27 8.36
N ILE A 177 -14.30 -1.24 7.61
CA ILE A 177 -13.33 -2.35 7.53
C ILE A 177 -12.76 -2.63 8.92
N LEU A 178 -12.15 -1.62 9.57
CA LEU A 178 -11.45 -1.80 10.84
C LEU A 178 -12.38 -2.19 12.01
N LYS A 179 -13.69 -1.88 11.91
CA LYS A 179 -14.71 -2.27 12.89
C LYS A 179 -15.45 -3.57 12.54
N SER A 180 -15.17 -4.17 11.38
CA SER A 180 -15.84 -5.39 10.94
C SER A 180 -15.42 -6.60 11.79
N ARG A 181 -16.30 -7.61 11.89
CA ARG A 181 -15.97 -8.88 12.56
C ARG A 181 -14.89 -9.63 11.79
N GLU A 182 -14.89 -9.49 10.48
CA GLU A 182 -13.94 -10.07 9.56
C GLU A 182 -12.51 -9.57 9.82
N PHE A 183 -12.33 -8.28 10.10
CA PHE A 183 -11.02 -7.70 10.42
C PHE A 183 -10.44 -8.24 11.73
N SER A 184 -11.28 -8.55 12.72
CA SER A 184 -10.86 -9.18 13.99
C SER A 184 -10.92 -10.71 13.98
N SER A 185 -11.15 -11.33 12.82
CA SER A 185 -11.26 -12.78 12.71
C SER A 185 -9.90 -13.48 12.74
N THR A 186 -9.89 -14.77 13.04
CA THR A 186 -8.69 -15.61 12.93
C THR A 186 -8.18 -15.71 11.48
N THR A 187 -9.03 -15.46 10.48
CA THR A 187 -8.63 -15.40 9.07
C THR A 187 -7.81 -14.16 8.76
N ALA A 188 -8.07 -13.03 9.43
CA ALA A 188 -7.34 -11.78 9.23
C ALA A 188 -6.03 -11.73 10.03
N TYR A 189 -5.95 -12.45 11.15
CA TYR A 189 -4.75 -12.49 11.97
C TYR A 189 -3.56 -13.07 11.18
N ARG A 190 -2.49 -12.29 11.00
CA ARG A 190 -1.27 -12.73 10.28
C ARG A 190 -1.53 -13.16 8.84
N ALA A 191 -2.52 -12.56 8.18
CA ALA A 191 -2.91 -12.92 6.82
C ALA A 191 -2.11 -12.19 5.74
N LEU A 192 -1.50 -11.04 6.07
CA LEU A 192 -0.81 -10.19 5.11
C LEU A 192 0.70 -10.23 5.30
N ILE A 193 1.44 -10.35 4.20
CA ILE A 193 2.90 -10.22 4.23
C ILE A 193 3.26 -8.74 4.36
N LYS A 194 4.06 -8.39 5.38
CA LYS A 194 4.58 -7.03 5.56
C LYS A 194 5.40 -6.60 4.35
N SER A 195 5.08 -5.44 3.78
CA SER A 195 5.97 -4.77 2.84
C SER A 195 7.32 -4.45 3.51
N PRO A 196 8.42 -4.33 2.72
CA PRO A 196 9.74 -3.99 3.26
C PRO A 196 9.75 -2.79 4.23
N VAL A 197 8.99 -1.75 3.92
CA VAL A 197 8.87 -0.54 4.76
C VAL A 197 8.12 -0.82 6.06
N GLU A 198 7.04 -1.60 6.02
CA GLU A 198 6.31 -1.99 7.24
C GLU A 198 7.18 -2.84 8.16
N GLU A 199 7.92 -3.79 7.59
CA GLU A 199 8.86 -4.64 8.33
C GLU A 199 9.97 -3.80 8.99
N ALA A 200 10.63 -2.92 8.23
CA ALA A 200 11.68 -2.07 8.76
C ALA A 200 11.15 -1.12 9.86
N THR A 201 9.99 -0.50 9.62
CA THR A 201 9.38 0.44 10.57
C THR A 201 8.95 -0.27 11.84
N ALA A 202 8.37 -1.47 11.73
CA ALA A 202 8.00 -2.29 12.88
C ALA A 202 9.23 -2.65 13.71
N ALA A 203 10.31 -3.14 13.09
CA ALA A 203 11.54 -3.51 13.78
C ALA A 203 12.14 -2.31 14.51
N LEU A 204 12.32 -1.20 13.80
CA LEU A 204 12.86 0.04 14.37
C LEU A 204 12.03 0.52 15.57
N ARG A 205 10.69 0.52 15.44
CA ARG A 205 9.80 0.97 16.51
C ARG A 205 9.81 0.02 17.71
N MET A 206 9.65 -1.28 17.49
CA MET A 206 9.59 -2.28 18.56
C MET A 206 10.90 -2.37 19.34
N LEU A 207 12.03 -2.12 18.67
CA LEU A 207 13.36 -2.16 19.28
C LEU A 207 13.84 -0.80 19.83
N GLY A 208 13.00 0.24 19.77
CA GLY A 208 13.28 1.54 20.38
C GLY A 208 14.31 2.39 19.63
N ALA A 209 14.39 2.29 18.30
CA ALA A 209 15.19 3.21 17.50
C ALA A 209 14.62 4.64 17.61
N GLU A 210 15.49 5.62 17.83
CA GLU A 210 15.12 7.02 18.04
C GLU A 210 15.28 7.87 16.77
N ARG A 211 16.01 7.36 15.77
CA ARG A 211 16.36 8.06 14.54
C ARG A 211 15.83 7.33 13.31
N VAL A 212 15.49 8.12 12.28
CA VAL A 212 15.13 7.62 10.94
C VAL A 212 16.35 6.89 10.37
N PRO A 213 16.16 5.71 9.76
CA PRO A 213 17.25 4.79 9.60
C PRO A 213 18.27 5.25 8.56
N SER A 214 19.50 4.78 8.73
CA SER A 214 20.66 5.12 7.92
C SER A 214 20.50 4.70 6.44
N SER A 215 21.44 5.15 5.60
CA SER A 215 21.55 4.75 4.19
C SER A 215 21.48 3.24 3.99
N GLY A 216 21.97 2.45 4.95
CA GLY A 216 21.93 0.99 4.90
C GLY A 216 20.53 0.37 4.88
N VAL A 217 19.60 0.90 5.66
CA VAL A 217 18.20 0.42 5.64
C VAL A 217 17.53 0.88 4.34
N MET A 218 17.78 2.11 3.91
CA MET A 218 17.25 2.62 2.64
C MET A 218 17.73 1.78 1.44
N SER A 219 18.99 1.36 1.43
CA SER A 219 19.52 0.42 0.42
C SER A 219 18.87 -0.96 0.51
N ALA A 220 18.57 -1.45 1.72
CA ALA A 220 17.88 -2.72 1.90
C ALA A 220 16.43 -2.67 1.39
N LEU A 221 15.71 -1.57 1.61
CA LEU A 221 14.39 -1.35 1.04
C LEU A 221 14.41 -1.36 -0.49
N ASP A 222 15.39 -0.70 -1.12
CA ASP A 222 15.59 -0.70 -2.58
C ASP A 222 15.89 -2.13 -3.09
N ALA A 223 16.77 -2.86 -2.39
CA ALA A 223 17.11 -4.25 -2.73
C ALA A 223 15.93 -5.22 -2.58
N GLN A 224 14.92 -4.88 -1.76
CA GLN A 224 13.66 -5.63 -1.65
C GLN A 224 12.57 -5.11 -2.61
N GLY A 225 12.88 -4.13 -3.46
CA GLY A 225 11.96 -3.61 -4.48
C GLY A 225 11.06 -2.47 -3.99
N GLN A 226 11.23 -1.95 -2.78
CA GLN A 226 10.41 -0.86 -2.23
C GLN A 226 11.20 0.41 -1.94
N ARG A 227 11.73 1.03 -2.99
CA ARG A 227 12.35 2.36 -2.88
C ARG A 227 11.29 3.45 -2.73
N LEU A 228 11.23 4.09 -1.56
CA LEU A 228 10.29 5.18 -1.28
C LEU A 228 10.31 6.27 -2.38
N PHE A 229 9.11 6.77 -2.71
CA PHE A 229 8.85 7.75 -3.79
C PHE A 229 9.23 7.29 -5.21
N ARG A 230 9.49 6.00 -5.42
CA ARG A 230 9.80 5.44 -6.74
C ARG A 230 9.07 4.10 -6.95
N PRO A 231 7.73 4.12 -7.14
CA PRO A 231 7.02 2.90 -7.48
C PRO A 231 7.45 2.39 -8.87
N PRO A 232 7.36 1.08 -9.13
CA PRO A 232 7.73 0.49 -10.41
C PRO A 232 6.79 0.91 -11.55
N ASP A 233 5.51 1.12 -11.25
CA ASP A 233 4.48 1.53 -12.20
C ASP A 233 3.39 2.37 -11.49
N VAL A 234 2.39 2.81 -12.26
CA VAL A 234 1.28 3.65 -11.77
C VAL A 234 0.32 2.93 -10.82
N GLY A 235 0.32 1.59 -10.82
CA GLY A 235 -0.38 0.75 -9.85
C GLY A 235 0.31 0.71 -8.49
N GLY A 236 1.53 1.23 -8.37
CA GLY A 236 2.30 1.27 -7.15
C GLY A 236 3.21 0.05 -7.00
N TRP A 237 3.42 -0.41 -5.77
CA TRP A 237 4.18 -1.63 -5.53
C TRP A 237 3.26 -2.86 -5.49
N GLN A 238 3.81 -4.01 -5.91
CA GLN A 238 3.18 -5.31 -5.72
C GLN A 238 2.93 -5.58 -4.22
N SER A 239 1.97 -6.43 -3.89
CA SER A 239 1.64 -6.78 -2.51
C SER A 239 1.73 -8.29 -2.25
N GLY A 240 1.61 -8.69 -0.99
CA GLY A 240 1.57 -10.10 -0.59
C GLY A 240 2.82 -10.86 -1.02
N ARG A 241 2.65 -11.95 -1.77
CA ARG A 241 3.75 -12.82 -2.23
C ARG A 241 4.76 -12.11 -3.14
N GLY A 242 4.40 -10.96 -3.73
CA GLY A 242 5.35 -10.14 -4.49
C GLY A 242 6.55 -9.69 -3.66
N TRP A 243 6.43 -9.66 -2.33
CA TRP A 243 7.53 -9.31 -1.42
C TRP A 243 8.50 -10.46 -1.10
N VAL A 244 8.12 -11.71 -1.39
CA VAL A 244 8.85 -12.90 -0.92
C VAL A 244 9.32 -13.75 -2.10
N ASN A 245 10.63 -13.79 -2.28
CA ASN A 245 11.33 -14.70 -3.16
C ASN A 245 12.70 -15.06 -2.55
N VAL A 246 13.47 -15.92 -3.23
CA VAL A 246 14.75 -16.43 -2.70
C VAL A 246 15.72 -15.30 -2.33
N SER A 247 15.81 -14.22 -3.12
CA SER A 247 16.73 -13.12 -2.82
C SER A 247 16.17 -12.17 -1.77
N THR A 248 14.86 -11.90 -1.76
CA THR A 248 14.27 -10.96 -0.81
C THR A 248 14.20 -11.52 0.60
N VAL A 249 14.02 -12.82 0.80
CA VAL A 249 14.06 -13.43 2.16
C VAL A 249 15.43 -13.16 2.83
N LEU A 250 16.53 -13.42 2.12
CA LEU A 250 17.87 -13.12 2.64
C LEU A 250 18.07 -11.61 2.88
N SER A 251 17.53 -10.76 2.00
CA SER A 251 17.61 -9.31 2.15
C SER A 251 16.85 -8.80 3.38
N ARG A 252 15.70 -9.40 3.70
CA ARG A 252 14.90 -9.12 4.91
C ARG A 252 15.65 -9.50 6.18
N ASP A 253 16.21 -10.71 6.23
CA ASP A 253 17.04 -11.16 7.35
C ASP A 253 18.25 -10.25 7.57
N ASN A 254 18.95 -9.87 6.49
CA ASN A 254 20.08 -8.96 6.55
C ASN A 254 19.67 -7.54 7.00
N MET A 255 18.49 -7.06 6.60
CA MET A 255 17.95 -5.78 7.03
C MET A 255 17.66 -5.80 8.54
N ASN A 256 16.98 -6.83 9.03
CA ASN A 256 16.68 -7.01 10.45
C ASN A 256 17.97 -7.14 11.29
N ALA A 257 18.93 -7.95 10.82
CA ALA A 257 20.24 -8.06 11.45
C ALA A 257 20.98 -6.73 11.50
N ARG A 258 20.93 -5.94 10.42
CA ARG A 258 21.51 -4.60 10.40
C ARG A 258 20.84 -3.68 11.42
N ILE A 259 19.51 -3.66 11.49
CA ILE A 259 18.75 -2.86 12.47
C ILE A 259 19.18 -3.25 13.89
N VAL A 260 19.10 -4.53 14.23
CA VAL A 260 19.46 -5.04 15.56
C VAL A 260 20.91 -4.70 15.90
N ASN A 261 21.85 -4.85 14.97
CA ASN A 261 23.28 -4.57 15.19
C ASN A 261 23.63 -3.08 15.21
N SER A 262 22.73 -2.20 14.78
CA SER A 262 22.89 -0.74 14.83
C SER A 262 22.29 -0.10 16.09
N LEU A 263 21.52 -0.84 16.89
CA LEU A 263 21.00 -0.33 18.16
C LEU A 263 22.13 -0.12 19.18
N GLY A 264 22.06 1.03 19.87
CA GLY A 264 23.09 1.51 20.78
C GLY A 264 24.25 2.24 20.09
N LYS A 265 24.15 2.48 18.78
CA LYS A 265 25.13 3.21 17.98
C LYS A 265 24.52 4.51 17.40
N PRO A 266 25.34 5.53 17.10
CA PRO A 266 24.91 6.84 16.59
C PRO A 266 23.96 6.80 15.38
N GLU A 267 24.00 5.71 14.61
CA GLU A 267 23.19 5.48 13.42
C GLU A 267 21.69 5.38 13.72
N LEU A 268 21.29 4.83 14.86
CA LEU A 268 19.87 4.63 15.22
C LEU A 268 19.47 5.25 16.57
N THR A 269 20.43 5.46 17.47
CA THR A 269 20.24 6.06 18.79
C THR A 269 21.38 7.05 19.06
N GLU A 270 21.34 7.82 20.15
CA GLU A 270 22.56 8.56 20.57
C GLU A 270 23.74 7.59 20.83
N ALA A 271 24.98 8.09 20.79
CA ALA A 271 26.15 7.30 21.18
C ALA A 271 26.00 6.91 22.66
N GLY A 272 25.89 5.61 22.97
CA GLY A 272 25.51 5.14 24.31
C GLY A 272 24.00 4.99 24.54
N GLY A 273 23.18 5.13 23.50
CA GLY A 273 21.75 4.80 23.52
C GLY A 273 21.50 3.31 23.78
N GLN A 274 20.24 2.94 23.99
CA GLN A 274 19.80 1.63 24.49
C GLN A 274 20.26 0.45 23.58
N PRO A 275 21.30 -0.33 23.95
CA PRO A 275 21.61 -1.57 23.25
C PRO A 275 20.44 -2.54 23.38
N VAL A 276 20.25 -3.44 22.43
CA VAL A 276 19.13 -4.41 22.50
C VAL A 276 19.14 -5.24 23.81
N ALA A 277 20.32 -5.40 24.42
CA ALA A 277 20.50 -6.04 25.72
C ALA A 277 19.73 -5.36 26.87
N THR A 278 19.49 -4.05 26.82
CA THR A 278 18.72 -3.36 27.89
C THR A 278 17.25 -3.74 27.90
N LEU A 279 16.69 -4.17 26.75
CA LEU A 279 15.34 -4.73 26.68
C LEU A 279 15.19 -6.02 27.51
N LEU A 280 16.31 -6.69 27.82
CA LEU A 280 16.37 -7.92 28.62
C LEU A 280 17.01 -7.70 29.99
N GLN A 281 17.22 -6.45 30.41
CA GLN A 281 17.83 -6.14 31.69
C GLN A 281 17.02 -6.75 32.84
N GLY A 282 17.70 -7.40 33.78
CA GLY A 282 17.08 -8.08 34.92
C GLY A 282 16.56 -9.50 34.63
N LEU A 283 16.60 -9.96 33.37
CA LEU A 283 16.18 -11.32 33.01
C LEU A 283 17.37 -12.29 33.02
N THR A 284 17.33 -13.26 33.92
CA THR A 284 18.45 -14.20 34.16
C THR A 284 18.29 -15.55 33.47
N THR A 285 17.06 -15.98 33.15
CA THR A 285 16.79 -17.27 32.52
C THR A 285 16.56 -17.14 31.02
N GLY A 286 16.96 -18.14 30.22
CA GLY A 286 16.68 -18.17 28.78
C GLY A 286 15.18 -18.12 28.49
N THR A 287 14.35 -18.79 29.32
CA THR A 287 12.89 -18.75 29.23
C THR A 287 12.35 -17.32 29.36
N ALA A 288 12.74 -16.58 30.40
CA ALA A 288 12.26 -15.22 30.61
C ALA A 288 12.71 -14.27 29.49
N LYS A 289 13.95 -14.42 29.01
CA LYS A 289 14.47 -13.67 27.86
C LYS A 289 13.64 -13.95 26.61
N VAL A 290 13.39 -15.22 26.28
CA VAL A 290 12.59 -15.60 25.11
C VAL A 290 11.19 -15.04 25.22
N ASP A 291 10.51 -15.24 26.36
CA ASP A 291 9.14 -14.75 26.57
C ASP A 291 9.03 -13.23 26.39
N LYS A 292 10.04 -12.48 26.87
CA LYS A 292 10.14 -11.03 26.64
C LYS A 292 10.28 -10.68 25.16
N VAL A 293 11.16 -11.36 24.42
CA VAL A 293 11.41 -11.08 23.00
C VAL A 293 10.20 -11.46 22.14
N ILE A 294 9.62 -12.64 22.36
CA ILE A 294 8.47 -13.09 21.56
C ILE A 294 7.22 -12.27 21.87
N GLY A 295 7.03 -11.84 23.13
CA GLY A 295 5.96 -10.92 23.51
C GLY A 295 6.09 -9.54 22.88
N LEU A 296 7.33 -9.08 22.63
CA LEU A 296 7.60 -7.80 21.99
C LEU A 296 7.42 -7.83 20.47
N LEU A 297 7.91 -8.88 19.81
CA LEU A 297 8.03 -8.92 18.35
C LEU A 297 6.90 -9.68 17.65
N VAL A 298 6.30 -10.65 18.33
CA VAL A 298 5.36 -11.60 17.73
C VAL A 298 4.22 -11.97 18.69
N ASP A 299 3.84 -11.08 19.60
CA ASP A 299 2.72 -11.24 20.54
C ASP A 299 2.72 -12.53 21.38
N GLY A 300 3.89 -13.16 21.54
CA GLY A 300 4.03 -14.47 22.20
C GLY A 300 3.55 -15.66 21.37
N ASP A 301 3.07 -15.43 20.14
CA ASP A 301 2.52 -16.46 19.27
C ASP A 301 3.62 -17.04 18.36
N LEU A 302 4.26 -18.10 18.85
CA LEU A 302 5.16 -18.96 18.10
C LEU A 302 4.88 -20.44 18.41
N PRO A 303 5.13 -21.36 17.45
CA PRO A 303 5.07 -22.79 17.72
C PRO A 303 5.95 -23.19 18.90
N SER A 304 5.47 -24.13 19.73
CA SER A 304 6.18 -24.60 20.92
C SER A 304 7.57 -25.18 20.62
N THR A 305 7.73 -25.80 19.45
CA THR A 305 9.02 -26.30 18.94
C THR A 305 10.00 -25.15 18.69
N THR A 306 9.58 -24.11 17.98
CA THR A 306 10.38 -22.90 17.73
C THR A 306 10.75 -22.21 19.04
N ARG A 307 9.76 -22.01 19.94
CA ARG A 307 10.01 -21.42 21.26
C ARG A 307 11.06 -22.22 22.04
N SER A 308 10.97 -23.55 22.04
CA SER A 308 11.93 -24.40 22.76
C SER A 308 13.34 -24.29 22.19
N ALA A 309 13.50 -24.21 20.87
CA ALA A 309 14.80 -23.98 20.24
C ALA A 309 15.39 -22.61 20.61
N LEU A 310 14.56 -21.56 20.65
CA LEU A 310 14.97 -20.22 21.09
C LEU A 310 15.41 -20.22 22.56
N VAL A 311 14.74 -20.96 23.44
CA VAL A 311 15.13 -21.08 24.87
C VAL A 311 16.49 -21.76 25.00
N THR A 312 16.72 -22.85 24.27
CA THR A 312 18.03 -23.52 24.21
C THR A 312 19.12 -22.55 23.77
N TYR A 313 18.87 -21.77 22.71
CA TYR A 313 19.80 -20.74 22.26
C TYR A 313 20.04 -19.67 23.34
N ALA A 314 18.97 -19.13 23.93
CA ALA A 314 19.03 -18.04 24.91
C ALA A 314 19.74 -18.42 26.21
N ASN A 315 19.70 -19.70 26.62
CA ASN A 315 20.47 -20.21 27.76
C ASN A 315 21.99 -20.14 27.54
N THR A 316 22.44 -20.14 26.28
CA THR A 316 23.85 -19.98 25.90
C THR A 316 24.22 -18.53 25.55
N ALA A 317 23.24 -17.62 25.49
CA ALA A 317 23.42 -16.25 25.06
C ALA A 317 23.87 -15.34 26.22
N THR A 318 25.16 -15.38 26.51
CA THR A 318 25.80 -14.58 27.58
C THR A 318 26.50 -13.33 27.07
N THR A 319 26.74 -13.21 25.76
CA THR A 319 27.36 -12.03 25.13
C THR A 319 26.30 -11.12 24.49
N ASP A 320 26.65 -9.86 24.26
CA ASP A 320 25.79 -8.92 23.50
C ASP A 320 25.50 -9.45 22.09
N GLU A 321 26.51 -10.01 21.42
CA GLU A 321 26.36 -10.62 20.09
C GLU A 321 25.32 -11.75 20.09
N LYS A 322 25.39 -12.68 21.05
CA LYS A 322 24.40 -13.76 21.17
C LYS A 322 23.03 -13.22 21.58
N THR A 323 22.99 -12.14 22.37
CA THR A 323 21.73 -11.48 22.72
C THR A 323 21.07 -10.89 21.48
N ARG A 324 21.82 -10.17 20.62
CA ARG A 324 21.36 -9.69 19.31
C ARG A 324 20.90 -10.83 18.41
N GLY A 325 21.61 -11.96 18.43
CA GLY A 325 21.22 -13.15 17.70
C GLY A 325 19.83 -13.69 18.09
N LEU A 326 19.42 -13.59 19.36
CA LEU A 326 18.06 -13.95 19.77
C LEU A 326 17.00 -13.09 19.08
N PHE A 327 17.20 -11.77 19.03
CA PHE A 327 16.28 -10.86 18.33
C PHE A 327 16.24 -11.16 16.83
N ASN A 328 17.40 -11.37 16.19
CA ASN A 328 17.48 -11.72 14.77
C ASN A 328 16.73 -13.01 14.46
N LEU A 329 16.87 -14.04 15.30
CA LEU A 329 16.18 -15.32 15.12
C LEU A 329 14.66 -15.15 15.21
N VAL A 330 14.15 -14.27 16.07
CA VAL A 330 12.71 -14.00 16.18
C VAL A 330 12.20 -13.16 15.00
N LEU A 331 12.96 -12.15 14.55
CA LEU A 331 12.63 -11.34 13.38
C LEU A 331 12.63 -12.16 12.08
N ALA A 332 13.42 -13.23 11.99
CA ALA A 332 13.43 -14.15 10.86
C ALA A 332 12.22 -15.11 10.84
N GLN A 333 11.39 -15.14 11.90
CA GLN A 333 10.25 -16.06 11.95
C GLN A 333 9.11 -15.59 11.03
N PRO A 334 8.38 -16.51 10.36
CA PRO A 334 7.20 -16.17 9.57
C PRO A 334 6.18 -15.33 10.35
N ALA A 335 6.02 -15.58 11.65
CA ALA A 335 5.18 -14.79 12.54
C ALA A 335 5.49 -13.28 12.53
N TYR A 336 6.78 -12.90 12.45
CA TYR A 336 7.18 -11.50 12.37
C TYR A 336 6.94 -10.92 10.96
N GLN A 337 7.02 -11.75 9.93
CA GLN A 337 6.88 -11.36 8.53
C GLN A 337 5.44 -11.05 8.13
N LEU A 338 4.47 -11.35 9.00
CA LEU A 338 3.03 -11.25 8.74
C LEU A 338 2.36 -10.19 9.64
N ASN A 339 1.40 -9.44 9.10
CA ASN A 339 0.45 -8.59 9.83
C ASN A 339 -0.81 -9.37 10.12
#